data_AF-A0A7X8UL54-F1
#
_entry.id   AF-A0A7X8UL54-F1
#
_cell.length_a   1.000
_cell.length_b   1.000
_cell.length_c   1.000
_cell.angle_alpha   90.00
_cell.angle_beta   90.00
_cell.angle_gamma   90.00
#
_symmetry.space_group_name_H-M   'P 1'
#
loop_
_entity.id
_entity.type
_entity.pdbx_description
1 polymer ?
#
loop_
_entity_poly.entity_id
_entity_poly.type
_entity_poly.pdbx_seq_one_letter_code
_entity_poly.pdbx_strand_id
1 'polypeptide(L)' 'MRDNAKRGLTAFGVLAFLGSLAGGAYYFLFMRAAKPQVELYFDDGSMLALPGDTAEAQPFMAAATEVLRTNPLPK' A
#
# COMPACT_ATOMS: atom_id res chain seq x y z
N MET A 1 3.51 6.47 43.69
CA MET A 1 2.48 6.11 42.69
C MET A 1 2.64 6.85 41.35
N ARG A 2 3.04 8.13 41.33
CA ARG A 2 3.15 8.94 40.09
C ARG A 2 4.22 8.47 39.08
N ASP A 3 5.31 7.85 39.56
CA ASP A 3 6.41 7.43 38.68
C ASP A 3 6.15 6.11 37.96
N ASN A 4 5.36 5.21 38.57
CA ASN A 4 4.94 3.96 37.93
C ASN A 4 4.00 4.22 36.75
N ALA A 5 3.12 5.22 36.88
CA ALA A 5 2.25 5.65 35.80
C ALA A 5 3.04 6.24 34.61
N LYS A 6 4.08 7.05 34.88
CA LYS A 6 4.97 7.57 33.84
C LYS A 6 5.73 6.46 33.11
N ARG A 7 6.31 5.52 33.87
CA ARG A 7 7.00 4.35 33.29
C ARG A 7 6.07 3.49 32.44
N GLY A 8 4.84 3.27 32.91
CA GLY A 8 3.81 2.56 32.14
C GLY A 8 3.45 3.27 30.84
N LEU A 9 3.26 4.58 30.87
CA LEU A 9 2.95 5.38 29.68
C LEU A 9 4.12 5.37 28.68
N THR A 10 5.36 5.49 29.16
CA THR A 10 6.55 5.40 28.31
C THR A 10 6.69 4.02 27.67
N ALA A 11 6.50 2.94 28.44
CA ALA A 11 6.55 1.58 27.90
C ALA A 11 5.46 1.35 26.84
N PHE A 12 4.23 1.82 27.11
CA PHE A 12 3.15 1.77 26.12
C PHE A 12 3.49 2.56 24.86
N GLY A 13 4.00 3.78 24.99
CA GLY A 13 4.38 4.60 23.84
C GLY A 13 5.46 3.95 22.98
N VAL A 14 6.47 3.33 23.60
CA VAL A 14 7.51 2.58 22.88
C VAL A 14 6.92 1.38 22.15
N LEU A 15 6.05 0.59 22.80
CA LEU A 15 5.40 -0.56 22.17
C LEU A 15 4.48 -0.14 21.01
N ALA A 16 3.69 0.92 21.18
CA ALA A 16 2.82 1.44 20.14
C ALA A 16 3.61 1.95 18.94
N PHE A 17 4.73 2.66 19.19
CA PHE A 17 5.63 3.12 18.15
C PHE A 17 6.24 1.95 17.38
N LEU A 18 6.84 0.98 18.07
CA LEU A 18 7.45 -0.19 17.46
C LEU A 18 6.42 -1.04 16.69
N GLY A 19 5.23 -1.22 17.26
CA GLY A 19 4.12 -1.91 16.60
C GLY A 19 3.66 -1.22 15.32
N SER A 20 3.57 0.12 15.34
CA SER A 20 3.22 0.90 14.15
C SER A 20 4.30 0.79 13.06
N LEU A 21 5.57 0.85 13.46
CA LEU A 21 6.70 0.75 12.55
C LEU A 21 6.80 -0.66 11.94
N ALA A 22 6.59 -1.70 12.75
CA ALA A 22 6.51 -3.09 12.30
C ALA A 22 5.32 -3.32 11.36
N GLY A 23 4.14 -2.80 11.69
CA GLY A 23 2.94 -2.89 10.85
C GLY A 23 3.12 -2.19 9.50
N GLY A 24 3.70 -0.99 9.51
CA GLY A 24 4.03 -0.24 8.29
C GLY A 24 5.05 -0.97 7.42
N ALA A 25 6.12 -1.50 8.01
CA ALA A 25 7.12 -2.29 7.30
C ALA A 25 6.52 -3.57 6.70
N TYR A 26 5.69 -4.29 7.46
CA TYR A 26 5.01 -5.50 6.98
C TYR A 26 4.08 -5.17 5.81
N TYR A 27 3.28 -4.12 5.93
CA TYR A 27 2.42 -3.67 4.84
C TYR A 27 3.24 -3.33 3.59
N PHE A 28 4.31 -2.56 3.74
CA PHE A 28 5.13 -2.12 2.61
C PHE A 28 5.83 -3.29 1.91
N LEU A 29 6.38 -4.24 2.66
CA LEU A 29 7.18 -5.33 2.12
C LEU A 29 6.32 -6.50 1.59
N PHE A 30 5.18 -6.79 2.22
CA PHE A 30 4.43 -8.02 1.93
C PHE A 30 3.02 -7.77 1.38
N MET A 31 2.32 -6.71 1.80
CA MET A 31 0.95 -6.46 1.35
C MET A 31 0.84 -5.47 0.19
N ARG A 32 1.79 -4.55 0.04
CA ARG A 32 1.77 -3.55 -1.03
C ARG A 32 1.79 -4.19 -2.42
N ALA A 33 2.56 -5.27 -2.58
CA ALA A 33 2.64 -6.03 -3.83
C ALA A 33 1.36 -6.80 -4.15
N ALA A 34 0.54 -7.12 -3.14
CA ALA A 34 -0.71 -7.86 -3.30
C ALA A 34 -1.88 -6.99 -3.79
N LYS A 35 -1.69 -5.67 -3.94
CA LYS A 35 -2.70 -4.82 -4.56
C LYS A 35 -2.67 -4.98 -6.08
N PRO A 36 -3.81 -5.28 -6.73
CA PRO A 36 -3.85 -5.32 -8.18
C PRO A 36 -3.46 -3.94 -8.71
N GLN A 37 -2.54 -3.93 -9.68
CA GLN A 37 -2.05 -2.69 -10.29
C GLN A 37 -2.97 -2.26 -11.44
N VAL A 38 -3.77 -3.20 -11.96
CA VAL A 38 -4.79 -2.97 -12.97
C VAL A 38 -6.10 -3.56 -12.47
N GLU A 39 -7.12 -2.72 -12.37
CA GLU A 39 -8.49 -3.11 -12.07
C GLU A 39 -9.37 -2.70 -13.25
N LEU A 40 -10.00 -3.68 -13.89
CA LEU A 40 -10.93 -3.48 -15.00
C LEU A 40 -12.35 -3.68 -14.50
N TYR A 41 -13.18 -2.67 -14.69
CA TYR A 41 -14.59 -2.68 -14.31
C TYR A 41 -15.43 -2.82 -15.57
N PHE A 42 -16.38 -3.75 -15.55
CA PHE A 42 -17.25 -4.04 -16.68
C PHE A 42 -18.68 -3.54 -16.41
N ASP A 43 -19.44 -3.29 -17.47
CA ASP A 43 -20.80 -2.72 -17.38
C ASP A 43 -21.81 -3.64 -16.68
N ASP A 44 -21.51 -4.94 -16.58
CA ASP A 44 -22.30 -5.93 -15.84
C ASP A 44 -22.02 -5.92 -14.33
N GLY A 45 -21.12 -5.05 -13.87
CA GLY A 45 -20.72 -4.92 -12.47
C GLY A 45 -19.62 -5.91 -12.05
N SER A 46 -19.10 -6.73 -12.97
CA SER A 46 -17.95 -7.58 -12.69
C SER A 46 -16.64 -6.78 -12.68
N MET A 47 -15.62 -7.34 -12.02
CA MET A 47 -14.30 -6.74 -11.91
C MET A 47 -13.22 -7.80 -12.17
N LEU A 48 -12.22 -7.42 -12.97
CA LEU A 48 -11.00 -8.20 -13.16
C LEU A 48 -9.82 -7.44 -12.55
N ALA A 49 -9.12 -8.09 -11.63
CA ALA A 49 -7.95 -7.56 -10.95
C ALA A 49 -6.71 -8.30 -11.46
N LEU A 50 -5.78 -7.57 -12.09
CA LEU A 50 -4.55 -8.12 -12.62
C LEU A 50 -3.33 -7.62 -11.83
N PRO A 51 -2.40 -8.52 -11.44
CA PRO A 51 -1.08 -8.11 -11.02
C PRO A 51 -0.37 -7.39 -12.17
N GLY A 52 0.33 -6.29 -11.90
CA GLY A 52 0.91 -5.48 -12.99
C GLY A 52 2.12 -6.10 -13.69
N ASP A 53 2.64 -7.20 -13.17
CA ASP A 53 3.73 -7.99 -13.76
C ASP A 53 3.25 -9.13 -14.67
N THR A 54 1.93 -9.38 -14.77
CA THR A 54 1.42 -10.39 -15.71
C THR A 54 1.41 -9.88 -17.15
N ALA A 55 1.42 -10.83 -18.10
CA ALA A 55 1.38 -10.51 -19.52
C ALA A 55 0.08 -9.79 -19.92
N GLU A 56 -1.04 -10.14 -19.30
CA GLU A 56 -2.36 -9.57 -19.54
C GLU A 56 -2.45 -8.12 -19.08
N ALA A 57 -1.68 -7.72 -18.06
CA ALA A 57 -1.64 -6.36 -17.55
C ALA A 57 -0.76 -5.41 -18.38
N GLN A 58 0.22 -5.94 -19.13
CA GLN A 58 1.20 -5.15 -19.90
C GLN A 58 0.60 -4.04 -20.78
N PRO A 59 -0.44 -4.29 -21.61
CA PRO A 59 -0.99 -3.23 -22.46
C PRO A 59 -1.58 -2.06 -21.65
N PHE A 60 -2.22 -2.34 -20.52
CA PHE A 60 -2.79 -1.32 -19.63
C PHE A 60 -1.69 -0.55 -18.90
N MET A 61 -0.65 -1.24 -18.42
CA MET A 61 0.50 -0.63 -17.76
C MET A 61 1.31 0.26 -18.73
N ALA A 62 1.44 -0.15 -19.99
CA ALA A 62 2.09 0.64 -21.03
C ALA A 62 1.33 1.95 -21.30
N ALA A 63 0.00 1.88 -21.46
CA ALA A 63 -0.84 3.06 -21.63
C ALA A 63 -0.77 4.00 -20.42
N ALA A 64 -0.85 3.46 -19.20
CA ALA A 64 -0.73 4.25 -17.98
C ALA A 64 0.65 4.95 -17.89
N THR A 65 1.72 4.25 -18.26
CA THR A 65 3.08 4.81 -18.30
C THR A 65 3.20 5.96 -19.29
N GLU A 66 2.59 5.83 -20.48
CA GLU A 66 2.58 6.89 -21.49
C GLU A 66 1.82 8.14 -21.00
N VAL A 67 0.66 7.95 -20.37
CA VAL A 67 -0.12 9.05 -19.77
C VAL A 67 0.66 9.75 -18.67
N LEU A 68 1.27 9.00 -17.75
CA LEU A 68 2.06 9.56 -16.65
C LEU A 68 3.33 10.26 -17.13
N ARG A 69 3.93 9.80 -18.23
CA ARG A 69 5.08 10.49 -18.86
C ARG A 69 4.65 11.84 -19.43
N THR A 70 3.46 11.91 -20.03
CA THR A 70 2.89 13.15 -20.58
C THR A 70 2.39 14.09 -19.48
N ASN A 71 1.84 13.54 -18.40
CA ASN A 71 1.23 14.26 -17.29
C ASN A 71 1.83 13.78 -15.96
N PRO A 72 3.06 14.20 -15.63
CA PRO A 72 3.71 13.75 -14.42
C PRO A 72 2.95 14.24 -13.19
N LEU A 73 2.77 13.33 -12.22
CA LEU A 73 2.20 13.69 -10.93
C LEU A 73 3.16 14.63 -10.18
N PRO A 74 2.64 15.61 -9.42
CA PRO A 74 3.47 16.44 -8.55
C PRO A 74 4.22 15.56 -7.55
N LYS A 75 5.50 15.89 -7.34
CA LYS A 75 6.38 15.20 -6.38
C LYS A 75 6.00 15.50 -4.94
#